data_AF-A0A2W6DJT1-F1
#
_entry.id   AF-A0A2W6DJT1-F1
#
_cell.length_a   1.000
_cell.length_b   1.000
_cell.length_c   1.000
_cell.angle_alpha   90.00
_cell.angle_beta   90.00
_cell.angle_gamma   90.00
#
_symmetry.space_group_name_H-M   'P 1'
#
loop_
_entity.id
_entity.type
_entity.pdbx_description
1 polymer ?
#
loop_
_entity_poly.entity_id
_entity_poly.type
_entity_poly.pdbx_seq_one_letter_code
_entity_poly.pdbx_strand_id
1 'polypeptide(L)' 'MTNGDEPPTKNRKVIHAACTCRGVANGFTNVVVSKRDGKIELDPHVTGACVLTFDEDEACGLRDLLIVLLG' A
#
# COMPACT_ATOMS: atom_id res chain seq x y z
N MET A 1 1.60 25.80 -4.85
CA MET A 1 0.74 24.66 -5.24
C MET A 1 0.18 24.11 -3.93
N THR A 2 -1.12 24.31 -3.70
CA THR A 2 -1.77 24.07 -2.40
C THR A 2 -1.78 22.57 -2.11
N ASN A 3 -1.17 22.16 -0.99
CA ASN A 3 -1.36 20.84 -0.41
C ASN A 3 -2.84 20.70 -0.09
N GLY A 4 -3.58 20.00 -0.95
CA GLY A 4 -4.99 19.73 -0.73
C GLY A 4 -5.14 18.87 0.52
N ASP A 5 -5.83 19.40 1.50
CA ASP A 5 -6.45 18.61 2.58
C ASP A 5 -7.43 17.62 1.95
N GLU A 6 -6.90 16.48 1.50
CA GLU A 6 -7.72 15.33 1.16
C GLU A 6 -8.35 14.82 2.46
N PRO A 7 -9.69 14.70 2.53
CA PRO A 7 -10.35 14.30 3.76
C PRO A 7 -9.80 12.94 4.23
N PRO A 8 -9.59 12.74 5.54
CA PRO A 8 -9.10 11.46 6.06
C PRO A 8 -10.14 10.39 5.76
N THR A 9 -9.90 9.62 4.69
CA THR A 9 -10.71 8.46 4.38
C THR A 9 -10.39 7.41 5.44
N LYS A 10 -11.38 7.03 6.26
CA LYS A 10 -11.23 6.04 7.36
C LYS A 10 -10.59 4.72 6.91
N ASN A 11 -10.65 4.45 5.60
CA ASN A 11 -10.14 3.23 4.98
C ASN A 11 -8.75 3.39 4.36
N ARG A 12 -8.06 4.52 4.53
CA ARG A 12 -6.75 4.79 3.90
C ARG A 12 -5.66 4.94 4.95
N LYS A 13 -4.53 4.27 4.73
CA LYS A 13 -3.31 4.39 5.53
C LYS A 13 -2.10 4.53 4.60
N VAL A 14 -1.05 5.17 5.08
CA VAL A 14 0.21 5.31 4.33
C VAL A 14 1.30 4.59 5.12
N ILE A 15 2.07 3.75 4.44
CA ILE A 15 3.21 3.03 4.98
C ILE A 15 4.45 3.51 4.23
N HIS A 16 5.48 3.94 4.95
CA HIS A 16 6.78 4.26 4.36
C HIS A 16 7.55 2.96 4.12
N ALA A 17 7.89 2.68 2.87
CA ALA A 17 8.63 1.49 2.43
C ALA A 17 9.79 1.89 1.51
N ALA A 18 10.57 0.93 1.01
CA ALA A 18 11.55 1.17 -0.04
C ALA A 18 11.12 0.43 -1.32
N CYS A 19 11.30 1.04 -2.49
CA CYS A 19 11.05 0.37 -3.77
C CYS A 19 12.36 -0.09 -4.41
N THR A 20 12.47 -1.40 -4.66
CA THR A 20 13.63 -2.01 -5.33
C THR A 20 13.47 -2.10 -6.86
N CYS A 21 12.26 -1.84 -7.39
CA CYS A 21 11.88 -2.17 -8.75
C CYS A 21 12.43 -1.21 -9.83
N ARG A 22 13.10 -0.10 -9.47
CA ARG A 22 13.57 0.88 -10.45
C ARG A 22 15.07 1.16 -10.49
N GLY A 23 15.92 0.44 -9.76
CA GLY A 23 17.39 0.63 -9.83
C GLY A 23 17.88 2.06 -9.50
N VAL A 24 16.99 2.96 -9.08
CA VAL A 24 17.29 4.28 -8.56
C VAL A 24 17.54 4.15 -7.07
N ALA A 25 18.67 4.73 -6.63
CA ALA A 25 19.20 4.66 -5.28
C ALA A 25 18.10 4.71 -4.21
N ASN A 26 17.98 3.63 -3.41
CA ASN A 26 17.23 3.50 -2.15
C ASN A 26 16.24 4.64 -1.88
N GLY A 27 15.22 4.75 -2.73
CA GLY A 27 14.18 5.75 -2.61
C GLY A 27 13.13 5.20 -1.66
N PHE A 28 12.92 5.89 -0.54
CA PHE A 28 11.73 5.67 0.25
C PHE A 28 10.50 5.90 -0.65
N THR A 29 9.58 4.95 -0.66
CA THR A 29 8.31 5.04 -1.36
C THR A 29 7.18 4.96 -0.34
N ASN A 30 6.09 5.67 -0.62
CA ASN A 30 4.90 5.59 0.20
C ASN A 30 3.99 4.53 -0.39
N VAL A 31 3.72 3.48 0.37
CA VAL A 31 2.65 2.53 0.05
C VAL A 31 1.35 3.07 0.62
N VAL A 32 0.43 3.44 -0.25
CA VAL A 32 -0.94 3.74 0.16
C VAL A 32 -1.71 2.43 0.26
N VAL A 33 -2.25 2.17 1.42
CA VAL A 33 -3.15 1.05 1.69
C VAL A 33 -4.57 1.59 1.74
N SER A 34 -5.47 1.04 0.94
CA SER A 34 -6.88 1.43 0.99
C SER A 34 -7.84 0.24 0.95
N LYS A 35 -9.06 0.39 1.50
CA LYS A 35 -10.16 -0.54 1.29
C LYS A 35 -11.22 0.09 0.40
N ARG A 36 -11.47 -0.52 -0.75
CA ARG A 36 -12.42 -0.07 -1.77
C ARG A 36 -13.20 -1.24 -2.33
N ASP A 37 -14.52 -1.12 -2.38
CA ASP A 37 -15.41 -2.11 -3.00
C ASP A 37 -15.15 -3.56 -2.51
N GLY A 38 -14.90 -3.70 -1.20
CA GLY A 38 -14.60 -4.98 -0.55
C GLY A 38 -13.14 -5.45 -0.67
N LYS A 39 -12.34 -4.83 -1.54
CA LYS A 39 -10.95 -5.21 -1.80
C LYS A 39 -9.94 -4.34 -1.06
N ILE A 40 -8.75 -4.88 -0.84
CA ILE A 40 -7.60 -4.17 -0.28
C ILE A 40 -6.65 -3.79 -1.41
N GLU A 41 -6.35 -2.50 -1.54
CA GLU A 41 -5.39 -1.98 -2.52
C GLU A 41 -4.09 -1.57 -1.84
N LEU A 42 -2.96 -1.95 -2.42
CA LEU A 42 -1.63 -1.45 -2.11
C LEU A 42 -1.09 -0.70 -3.33
N ASP A 43 -0.96 0.62 -3.24
CA ASP A 43 -0.29 1.45 -4.26
C ASP A 43 1.08 1.88 -3.72
N PRO A 44 2.16 1.14 -4.05
CA PRO A 44 3.50 1.38 -3.53
C PRO A 44 4.14 2.65 -4.06
N HIS A 45 3.63 3.27 -5.12
CA HIS A 45 4.19 4.49 -5.69
C HIS A 45 3.26 5.71 -5.57
N VAL A 46 2.01 5.51 -5.15
CA VAL A 46 0.96 6.54 -5.16
C VAL A 46 0.81 7.17 -6.56
N THR A 47 1.01 6.36 -7.60
CA THR A 47 0.93 6.78 -9.01
C THR A 47 -0.06 5.95 -9.80
N GLY A 48 -0.65 4.91 -9.20
CA GLY A 48 -1.48 3.93 -9.89
C GLY A 48 -0.71 2.95 -10.79
N ALA A 49 0.61 3.10 -10.96
CA ALA A 49 1.39 2.31 -11.91
C ALA A 49 1.72 0.88 -11.43
N CYS A 50 1.66 0.62 -10.12
CA CYS A 50 2.03 -0.67 -9.52
C CYS A 50 1.05 -1.11 -8.42
N VAL A 51 -0.26 -0.88 -8.63
CA VAL A 51 -1.28 -1.21 -7.64
C VAL A 51 -1.48 -2.72 -7.55
N LEU A 52 -1.37 -3.27 -6.34
CA LEU A 52 -1.78 -4.64 -6.02
C LEU A 52 -3.18 -4.58 -5.40
N THR A 53 -4.07 -5.45 -5.84
CA THR A 53 -5.43 -5.55 -5.31
C THR A 53 -5.69 -6.95 -4.83
N PHE A 54 -6.16 -7.07 -3.59
CA PHE A 54 -6.47 -8.34 -2.94
C PHE A 54 -7.96 -8.39 -2.58
N ASP A 55 -8.58 -9.55 -2.73
CA ASP A 55 -9.82 -9.85 -2.02
C ASP A 55 -9.57 -10.15 -0.53
N GLU A 56 -10.62 -10.54 0.19
CA GLU A 56 -10.53 -10.83 1.62
C GLU A 56 -9.64 -12.04 1.94
N ASP A 57 -9.74 -13.11 1.14
CA ASP A 57 -8.99 -14.35 1.37
C ASP A 57 -7.51 -14.13 1.07
N GLU A 58 -7.18 -13.45 -0.03
CA GLU A 58 -5.82 -13.08 -0.39
C GLU A 58 -5.20 -12.12 0.64
N ALA A 59 -5.96 -11.14 1.12
CA ALA A 59 -5.51 -10.23 2.16
C ALA A 59 -5.27 -10.96 3.49
N CYS A 60 -6.10 -11.94 3.85
CA CYS A 60 -5.88 -12.80 5.00
C CYS A 60 -4.63 -13.66 4.82
N GLY A 61 -4.43 -14.25 3.64
CA GLY A 61 -3.22 -15.01 3.32
C GLY A 61 -1.94 -14.18 3.46
N LEU A 62 -1.96 -12.93 2.98
CA LEU A 62 -0.84 -11.99 3.16
C LEU A 62 -0.61 -11.67 4.64
N ARG A 63 -1.67 -11.38 5.41
CA ARG A 63 -1.57 -11.13 6.86
C ARG A 63 -0.91 -12.32 7.57
N ASP A 64 -1.39 -13.53 7.31
CA ASP A 64 -0.91 -14.73 8.00
C ASP A 64 0.55 -15.03 7.65
N LEU A 65 0.93 -14.83 6.37
CA LEU A 65 2.33 -14.92 5.97
C LEU A 65 3.19 -13.87 6.70
N LEU A 66 2.73 -12.63 6.80
CA LEU A 66 3.46 -11.58 7.53
C LEU A 66 3.61 -11.91 9.02
N ILE A 67 2.59 -12.49 9.66
CA ILE A 67 2.69 -12.97 11.06
C ILE A 67 3.80 -14.01 11.16
N VAL A 68 3.82 -15.01 10.28
CA VAL A 68 4.86 -16.05 10.28
C VAL A 68 6.26 -15.47 10.08
N LEU A 69 6.41 -14.48 9.20
CA LEU A 69 7.70 -13.87 8.89
C LEU A 69 8.21 -12.90 9.97
N LEU A 70 7.32 -12.29 10.75
CA LEU A 70 7.65 -11.25 11.74
C LEU A 70 7.68 -11.75 13.20
N GLY A 71 7.06 -12.89 13.50
CA GLY A 71 7.01 -13.47 14.85
C GLY A 71 6.06 -12.76 15.79
#